data_AF-A0A960XSK4-F1
#
_entry.id   AF-A0A960XSK4-F1
#
_cell.length_a   1.000
_cell.length_b   1.000
_cell.length_c   1.000
_cell.angle_alpha   90.00
_cell.angle_beta   90.00
_cell.angle_gamma   90.00
#
_symmetry.space_group_name_H-M   'P 1'
#
loop_
_entity.id
_entity.type
_entity.pdbx_description
1 polymer ?
#
loop_
_entity_poly.entity_id
_entity_poly.type
_entity_poly.pdbx_seq_one_letter_code
_entity_poly.pdbx_strand_id
1 'polypeptide(L)'
;MKSRSDSRFREIAPGAAVLLVVTAIVCGTIYGWRLLPGLLGEWIGFMVGLMTTPFLLEFSFLCLGLFLVLAINHWRRSRDGDDFVVLEQVTDGDANLPDHARWAVYRKDPLPGETPGLLAQAEGAFAVGDTPAALGFLAEMTTEELHRPETLRLRIELARSAGNEVLATKLERELASDSPEQGA
;
A
#
# COMPACT_ATOMS: atom_id res chain seq x y z
N MET A 1 -29.52 8.11 -22.91
CA MET A 1 -29.74 8.31 -21.46
C MET A 1 -29.68 6.95 -20.77
N LYS A 2 -28.47 6.41 -20.55
CA LYS A 2 -28.26 5.08 -19.94
C LYS A 2 -28.23 5.28 -18.43
N SER A 3 -29.26 4.78 -17.74
CA SER A 3 -29.60 5.27 -16.41
C SER A 3 -28.55 4.90 -15.36
N ARG A 4 -28.24 5.85 -14.48
CA ARG A 4 -27.40 5.73 -13.28
C ARG A 4 -27.83 4.61 -12.31
N SER A 5 -28.98 3.98 -12.56
CA SER A 5 -29.52 2.84 -11.81
C SER A 5 -28.75 1.55 -12.08
N ASP A 6 -28.31 1.31 -13.32
CA ASP A 6 -27.66 0.04 -13.71
C ASP A 6 -26.31 -0.15 -13.01
N SER A 7 -25.55 0.94 -12.78
CA SER A 7 -24.26 0.87 -12.11
C SER A 7 -24.40 0.52 -10.62
N ARG A 8 -25.37 1.11 -9.93
CA ARG A 8 -25.67 0.82 -8.52
C ARG A 8 -26.18 -0.62 -8.34
N PHE A 9 -27.02 -1.10 -9.25
CA PHE A 9 -27.50 -2.48 -9.22
C PHE A 9 -26.37 -3.49 -9.39
N ARG A 10 -25.39 -3.20 -10.27
CA ARG A 10 -24.25 -4.10 -10.48
C ARG A 10 -23.28 -4.15 -9.28
N GLU A 11 -23.19 -3.06 -8.51
CA GLU A 11 -22.40 -2.98 -7.29
C GLU A 11 -23.11 -3.62 -6.08
N ILE A 12 -24.44 -3.50 -6.00
CA ILE A 12 -25.24 -4.04 -4.89
C ILE A 12 -25.58 -5.54 -5.09
N ALA A 13 -25.67 -6.00 -6.34
CA ALA A 13 -25.99 -7.39 -6.68
C ALA A 13 -25.14 -8.46 -5.97
N PRO A 14 -23.79 -8.35 -5.88
CA PRO A 14 -23.00 -9.36 -5.18
C PRO A 14 -23.29 -9.39 -3.67
N GLY A 15 -23.47 -8.22 -3.04
CA GLY A 15 -23.82 -8.13 -1.63
C GLY A 15 -25.20 -8.70 -1.33
N ALA A 16 -26.19 -8.38 -2.15
CA ALA A 16 -27.54 -8.92 -2.05
C ALA A 16 -27.57 -10.45 -2.26
N ALA A 17 -26.79 -10.98 -3.20
CA ALA A 17 -26.70 -12.42 -3.44
C ALA A 17 -26.13 -13.17 -2.23
N VAL A 18 -25.05 -12.65 -1.63
CA VAL A 18 -24.45 -13.25 -0.42
C VAL A 18 -25.45 -13.23 0.74
N LEU A 19 -26.12 -12.09 0.97
CA LEU A 19 -27.16 -11.98 2.00
C LEU A 19 -28.30 -12.99 1.79
N LEU A 20 -28.75 -13.17 0.55
CA LEU A 20 -29.84 -14.09 0.21
C LEU A 20 -29.42 -15.55 0.44
N VAL A 21 -28.21 -15.93 0.04
CA VAL A 21 -27.65 -17.27 0.28
C VAL A 21 -27.51 -17.57 1.78
N VAL A 22 -26.92 -16.64 2.54
CA VAL A 22 -26.79 -16.80 3.99
C VAL A 22 -28.16 -16.92 4.65
N THR A 23 -29.11 -16.08 4.26
CA THR A 23 -30.49 -16.14 4.78
C THR A 23 -31.17 -17.48 4.45
N ALA A 24 -31.02 -17.97 3.22
CA ALA A 24 -31.58 -19.25 2.81
C ALA A 24 -30.97 -20.43 3.59
N ILE A 25 -29.66 -20.40 3.85
CA ILE A 25 -28.96 -21.42 4.66
C ILE A 25 -29.47 -21.38 6.10
N VAL A 26 -29.53 -20.20 6.72
CA VAL A 26 -29.99 -20.05 8.12
C VAL A 26 -31.44 -20.49 8.26
N CYS A 27 -32.35 -19.97 7.43
CA CYS A 27 -33.76 -20.37 7.44
C CYS A 27 -33.94 -21.86 7.11
N GLY A 28 -33.18 -22.39 6.15
CA GLY A 28 -33.19 -23.79 5.78
C GLY A 28 -32.71 -24.70 6.90
N THR A 29 -31.72 -24.28 7.69
CA THR A 29 -31.22 -25.05 8.84
C THR A 29 -32.22 -25.01 10.01
N ILE A 30 -32.81 -23.84 10.27
CA ILE A 30 -33.86 -23.65 11.31
C ILE A 30 -35.17 -24.39 10.96
N TYR A 31 -35.48 -24.55 9.68
CA TYR A 31 -36.64 -25.34 9.26
C TYR A 31 -36.31 -26.83 9.13
N GLY A 32 -35.12 -27.15 8.61
CA GLY A 32 -34.65 -28.50 8.31
C GLY A 32 -34.40 -29.37 9.54
N TRP A 33 -33.95 -28.80 10.68
CA TRP A 33 -33.76 -29.61 11.89
C TRP A 33 -35.07 -30.19 12.44
N ARG A 34 -36.22 -29.55 12.18
CA ARG A 34 -37.55 -30.08 12.57
C ARG A 34 -37.97 -31.32 11.77
N LEU A 35 -37.36 -31.55 10.61
CA LEU A 35 -37.68 -32.66 9.71
C LEU A 35 -36.77 -33.87 9.94
N LEU A 36 -35.75 -33.76 10.81
CA LEU A 36 -34.81 -34.83 11.13
C LEU A 36 -35.19 -35.53 12.45
N PRO A 37 -35.83 -36.70 12.42
CA PRO A 37 -36.10 -37.48 13.62
C PRO A 37 -34.84 -38.20 14.14
N GLY A 38 -34.67 -38.23 15.47
CA GLY A 38 -33.60 -38.97 16.15
C GLY A 38 -32.45 -38.10 16.70
N LEU A 39 -31.39 -38.76 17.17
CA LEU A 39 -30.26 -38.15 17.89
C LEU A 39 -29.56 -37.04 17.09
N LEU A 40 -29.49 -37.18 15.77
CA LEU A 40 -28.88 -36.20 14.86
C LEU A 40 -29.66 -34.88 14.82
N GLY A 41 -31.00 -34.92 14.82
CA GLY A 41 -31.83 -33.72 14.83
C GLY A 41 -31.73 -32.97 16.16
N GLU A 42 -31.72 -33.71 17.27
CA GLU A 42 -31.56 -33.14 18.62
C GLU A 42 -30.17 -32.52 18.83
N TRP A 43 -29.12 -33.17 18.31
CA TRP A 43 -27.75 -32.65 18.36
C TRP A 43 -27.56 -31.39 17.49
N ILE A 44 -28.12 -31.38 16.28
CA ILE A 44 -28.11 -30.19 15.40
C ILE A 44 -28.91 -29.05 16.05
N GLY A 45 -30.07 -29.35 16.65
CA GLY A 45 -30.87 -28.40 17.39
C GLY A 45 -30.14 -27.77 18.57
N PHE A 46 -29.46 -28.61 19.35
CA PHE A 46 -28.61 -28.16 20.45
C PHE A 46 -27.47 -27.26 19.97
N MET A 47 -26.77 -27.64 18.88
CA MET A 47 -25.69 -26.84 18.31
C MET A 47 -26.18 -25.50 17.73
N VAL A 48 -27.33 -25.48 17.05
CA VAL A 48 -27.95 -24.25 16.55
C VAL A 48 -28.37 -23.35 17.70
N GLY A 49 -28.95 -23.92 18.77
CA GLY A 49 -29.31 -23.18 19.99
C GLY A 49 -28.09 -22.59 20.70
N LEU A 50 -26.98 -23.33 20.74
CA LEU A 50 -25.72 -22.87 21.31
C LEU A 50 -25.12 -21.74 20.45
N MET A 51 -25.06 -21.90 19.13
CA MET A 51 -24.52 -20.90 18.20
C MET A 51 -25.35 -19.60 18.14
N THR A 52 -26.64 -19.65 18.48
CA THR A 52 -27.53 -18.47 18.55
C THR A 52 -27.52 -17.76 19.91
N THR A 53 -26.74 -18.24 20.88
CA THR A 53 -26.53 -17.51 22.13
C THR A 53 -25.84 -16.17 21.84
N PRO A 54 -26.19 -15.09 22.57
CA PRO A 54 -25.70 -13.73 22.27
C PRO A 54 -24.17 -13.65 22.27
N PHE A 55 -23.51 -14.33 23.21
CA PHE A 55 -22.06 -14.35 23.31
C PHE A 55 -21.38 -15.05 22.12
N LEU A 56 -21.87 -16.24 21.72
CA LEU A 56 -21.27 -16.99 20.62
C LEU A 56 -21.53 -16.33 19.27
N LEU A 57 -22.69 -15.69 19.12
CA LEU A 57 -23.05 -14.95 17.91
C LEU A 57 -22.16 -13.71 17.74
N GLU A 58 -21.95 -12.93 18.80
CA GLU A 58 -21.01 -11.79 18.79
C GLU A 58 -19.57 -12.25 18.50
N PHE A 59 -19.11 -13.31 19.18
CA PHE A 59 -17.78 -13.87 18.96
C PHE A 59 -17.59 -14.38 17.52
N SER A 60 -18.63 -14.99 16.94
CA SER A 60 -18.60 -15.45 15.54
C SER A 60 -18.45 -14.28 14.56
N PHE A 61 -19.12 -13.15 14.81
CA PHE A 61 -18.94 -11.94 13.98
C PHE A 61 -17.55 -11.33 14.15
N LEU A 62 -16.98 -11.35 15.35
CA LEU A 62 -15.60 -10.93 15.58
C LEU A 62 -14.62 -11.80 14.78
N CYS A 63 -14.75 -13.12 14.86
CA CYS A 63 -13.93 -14.06 14.11
C CYS A 63 -14.11 -13.90 12.60
N LEU A 64 -15.36 -13.73 12.13
CA LEU A 64 -15.67 -13.50 10.72
C LEU A 64 -15.03 -12.21 10.21
N GLY A 65 -15.13 -11.11 10.98
CA GLY A 65 -14.51 -9.83 10.65
C GLY A 65 -12.99 -9.93 10.57
N LEU A 66 -12.36 -10.58 11.56
CA LEU A 66 -10.92 -10.83 11.56
C LEU A 66 -10.51 -11.69 10.34
N PHE A 67 -11.23 -12.77 10.07
CA PHE A 67 -10.99 -13.63 8.91
C PHE A 67 -11.12 -12.85 7.60
N LEU A 68 -12.14 -12.00 7.45
CA LEU A 68 -12.34 -11.18 6.26
C LEU A 68 -11.17 -10.22 6.04
N VAL A 69 -10.71 -9.54 7.10
CA VAL A 69 -9.56 -8.64 7.02
C VAL A 69 -8.30 -9.41 6.59
N LEU A 70 -8.05 -10.56 7.21
CA LEU A 70 -6.92 -11.42 6.84
C LEU A 70 -7.03 -11.92 5.40
N ALA A 71 -8.21 -12.37 4.98
CA ALA A 71 -8.45 -12.87 3.64
C ALA A 71 -8.30 -11.79 2.57
N ILE A 72 -8.83 -10.58 2.81
CA ILE A 72 -8.66 -9.43 1.90
C ILE A 72 -7.19 -9.03 1.84
N ASN A 73 -6.52 -8.93 2.99
CA ASN A 73 -5.11 -8.55 3.03
C ASN A 73 -4.24 -9.59 2.33
N HIS A 74 -4.51 -10.89 2.55
CA HIS A 74 -3.82 -11.98 1.87
C HIS A 74 -4.11 -12.00 0.37
N TRP A 75 -5.36 -11.79 -0.05
CA TRP A 75 -5.72 -11.71 -1.46
C TRP A 75 -5.06 -10.52 -2.15
N ARG A 76 -5.03 -9.36 -1.48
CA ARG A 76 -4.33 -8.17 -1.96
C ARG A 76 -2.85 -8.46 -2.11
N ARG A 77 -2.20 -8.99 -1.06
CA ARG A 77 -0.78 -9.37 -1.08
C ARG A 77 -0.47 -10.39 -2.19
N SER A 78 -1.33 -11.39 -2.38
CA SER A 78 -1.18 -12.39 -3.44
C SER A 78 -1.36 -11.80 -4.85
N ARG A 79 -2.03 -10.65 -4.99
CA ARG A 79 -2.28 -9.99 -6.27
C ARG A 79 -1.25 -8.90 -6.58
N ASP A 80 -0.87 -8.13 -5.57
CA ASP A 80 0.06 -7.01 -5.67
C ASP A 80 1.53 -7.48 -5.62
N GLY A 81 1.78 -8.73 -5.19
CA GLY A 81 3.12 -9.27 -5.00
C GLY A 81 3.72 -8.76 -3.69
N ASP A 82 4.64 -9.52 -3.11
CA ASP A 82 5.32 -9.07 -1.91
C ASP A 82 6.12 -7.78 -2.19
N ASP A 83 5.97 -6.78 -1.31
CA ASP A 83 6.75 -5.53 -1.24
C ASP A 83 8.23 -5.81 -0.88
N PHE A 84 8.87 -6.78 -1.54
CA PHE A 84 10.28 -7.07 -1.33
C PHE A 84 11.14 -6.37 -2.37
N VAL A 85 12.14 -5.68 -1.84
CA VAL A 85 13.22 -4.96 -2.52
C VAL A 85 13.72 -5.76 -3.73
N VAL A 86 13.67 -5.12 -4.90
CA VAL A 86 14.17 -5.68 -6.16
C VAL A 86 15.68 -5.82 -6.07
N LEU A 87 16.18 -7.05 -6.07
CA LEU A 87 17.60 -7.31 -6.28
C LEU A 87 17.87 -7.21 -7.79
N GLU A 88 18.94 -6.49 -8.12
CA GLU A 88 19.42 -6.20 -9.46
C GLU A 88 19.43 -7.46 -10.34
N GLN A 89 18.77 -7.39 -11.50
CA GLN A 89 18.66 -8.50 -12.45
C GLN A 89 20.07 -9.00 -12.81
N VAL A 90 20.34 -10.28 -12.54
CA VAL A 90 21.53 -10.94 -13.08
C VAL A 90 21.40 -10.95 -14.60
N THR A 91 22.38 -10.38 -15.29
CA THR A 91 22.41 -10.15 -16.74
C THR A 91 22.41 -11.44 -17.57
N ASP A 92 22.58 -12.59 -16.94
CA ASP A 92 22.52 -13.91 -17.56
C ASP A 92 21.11 -14.48 -17.41
N GLY A 93 20.35 -14.43 -18.51
CA GLY A 93 18.95 -14.84 -18.60
C GLY A 93 18.66 -16.23 -18.03
N ASP A 94 17.37 -16.45 -17.76
CA ASP A 94 16.64 -17.55 -17.10
C ASP A 94 17.21 -18.99 -17.13
N ALA A 95 18.15 -19.30 -18.00
CA ALA A 95 18.73 -20.63 -18.21
C ALA A 95 19.56 -21.16 -17.02
N ASN A 96 20.07 -20.30 -16.12
CA ASN A 96 20.95 -20.70 -15.02
C ASN A 96 20.38 -20.50 -13.61
N LEU A 97 19.09 -20.16 -13.47
CA LEU A 97 18.50 -20.01 -12.14
C LEU A 97 18.13 -21.37 -11.50
N PRO A 98 18.59 -21.64 -10.26
CA PRO A 98 18.15 -22.81 -9.49
C PRO A 98 16.63 -22.88 -9.37
N ASP A 99 16.06 -24.09 -9.31
CA ASP A 99 14.59 -24.30 -9.26
C ASP A 99 13.91 -23.48 -8.15
N HIS A 100 14.60 -23.29 -7.01
CA HIS A 100 14.10 -22.53 -5.87
C HIS A 100 14.17 -21.01 -6.03
N ALA A 101 14.77 -20.48 -7.11
CA ALA A 101 14.89 -19.03 -7.37
C ALA A 101 13.95 -18.56 -8.49
N ARG A 102 13.41 -19.48 -9.30
CA ARG A 102 12.53 -19.15 -10.44
C ARG A 102 11.22 -18.48 -10.05
N TRP A 103 10.76 -18.63 -8.80
CA TRP A 103 9.56 -17.96 -8.32
C TRP A 103 9.74 -16.45 -8.11
N ALA A 104 10.99 -15.98 -7.98
CA ALA A 104 11.32 -14.58 -7.76
C ALA A 104 11.50 -13.79 -9.07
N VAL A 105 11.42 -14.47 -10.23
CA VAL A 105 11.53 -13.82 -11.54
C VAL A 105 10.14 -13.39 -12.01
N TYR A 106 9.92 -12.07 -12.06
CA TYR A 106 8.66 -11.50 -12.52
C TYR A 106 8.52 -11.64 -14.04
N ARG A 107 7.36 -12.14 -14.49
CA ARG A 107 7.05 -12.38 -15.92
C ARG A 107 6.57 -11.14 -16.67
N LYS A 108 6.36 -10.03 -15.98
CA LYS A 108 5.89 -8.78 -16.55
C LYS A 108 6.80 -7.68 -16.06
N ASP A 109 7.17 -6.79 -16.97
CA ASP A 109 7.91 -5.59 -16.63
C ASP A 109 7.11 -4.79 -15.58
N PRO A 110 7.77 -4.27 -14.55
CA PRO A 110 7.11 -3.48 -13.53
C PRO A 110 6.47 -2.23 -14.15
N LEU A 111 5.50 -1.66 -13.43
CA LEU A 111 5.03 -0.32 -13.76
C LEU A 111 6.23 0.62 -13.82
N PRO A 112 6.32 1.49 -14.84
CA PRO A 112 7.42 2.46 -14.90
C PRO A 112 7.41 3.26 -13.60
N GLY A 113 8.51 3.20 -12.86
CA GLY A 113 8.64 3.97 -11.63
C GLY A 113 8.46 5.45 -11.92
N GLU A 114 7.84 6.18 -10.99
CA GLU A 114 7.88 7.63 -11.04
C GLU A 114 9.35 8.05 -10.92
N THR A 115 9.86 8.76 -11.93
CA THR A 115 11.18 9.38 -11.82
C THR A 115 11.11 10.44 -10.72
N PRO A 116 11.90 10.32 -9.64
CA PRO A 116 11.87 11.29 -8.57
C PRO A 116 12.13 12.69 -9.12
N GLY A 117 11.55 13.73 -8.52
CA GLY A 117 11.87 15.11 -8.91
C GLY A 117 13.37 15.41 -8.74
N LEU A 118 13.90 16.39 -9.47
CA LEU A 118 15.33 16.74 -9.45
C LEU A 118 15.86 17.01 -8.03
N LEU A 119 15.05 17.58 -7.14
CA LEU A 119 15.44 17.80 -5.74
C LEU A 119 15.64 16.48 -5.00
N ALA A 120 14.71 15.54 -5.13
CA ALA A 120 14.82 14.22 -4.50
C ALA A 120 16.03 13.44 -5.05
N GLN A 121 16.34 13.59 -6.35
CA GLN A 121 17.55 13.00 -6.93
C GLN A 121 18.82 13.64 -6.37
N ALA A 122 18.85 14.96 -6.21
CA ALA A 122 19.98 15.68 -5.63
C ALA A 122 20.20 15.33 -4.14
N GLU A 123 19.14 15.24 -3.35
CA GLU A 123 19.18 14.81 -1.95
C GLU A 123 19.66 13.35 -1.82
N GLY A 124 19.13 12.46 -2.66
CA GLY A 124 19.54 11.06 -2.69
C GLY A 124 21.01 10.90 -3.03
N ALA A 125 21.49 11.60 -4.07
CA ALA A 125 22.90 11.59 -4.45
C ALA A 125 23.79 12.12 -3.32
N PHE A 126 23.40 13.22 -2.67
CA PHE A 126 24.14 13.77 -1.54
C PHE A 126 24.16 12.82 -0.33
N ALA A 127 23.05 12.17 -0.01
CA ALA A 127 22.94 11.23 1.10
C ALA A 127 23.83 9.99 0.93
N VAL A 128 24.06 9.55 -0.30
CA VAL A 128 24.96 8.42 -0.64
C VAL A 128 26.43 8.88 -0.73
N GLY A 129 26.70 10.19 -0.62
CA GLY A 129 28.03 10.78 -0.69
C GLY A 129 28.52 11.09 -2.11
N ASP A 130 27.65 10.97 -3.12
CA ASP A 130 27.97 11.34 -4.50
C ASP A 130 27.70 12.85 -4.73
N THR A 131 28.64 13.66 -4.23
CA THR A 131 28.60 15.13 -4.39
C THR A 131 28.59 15.59 -5.85
N PRO A 132 29.38 15.00 -6.77
CA PRO A 132 29.32 15.34 -8.19
C PRO A 132 27.94 15.14 -8.82
N ALA A 133 27.28 14.01 -8.55
CA ALA A 133 25.93 13.75 -9.06
C ALA A 133 24.90 14.73 -8.48
N ALA A 134 24.98 15.04 -7.19
CA ALA A 134 24.11 16.02 -6.55
C ALA A 134 24.22 17.42 -7.19
N LEU A 135 25.45 17.86 -7.51
CA LEU A 135 25.69 19.11 -8.22
C LEU A 135 25.17 19.08 -9.66
N GLY A 136 25.25 17.92 -10.33
CA GLY A 136 24.67 17.71 -11.65
C GLY A 136 23.15 17.95 -11.65
N PHE A 137 22.43 17.32 -10.72
CA PHE A 137 20.98 17.50 -10.60
C PHE A 137 20.59 18.93 -10.22
N LEU A 138 21.36 19.61 -9.37
CA LEU A 138 21.15 21.04 -9.06
C LEU A 138 21.39 21.94 -10.28
N ALA A 139 22.34 21.62 -11.15
CA ALA A 139 22.62 22.41 -12.35
C ALA A 139 21.50 22.30 -13.41
N GLU A 140 20.73 21.21 -13.38
CA GLU A 140 19.57 21.01 -14.25
C GLU A 140 18.30 21.72 -13.75
N MET A 141 18.28 22.17 -12.49
CA MET A 141 17.15 22.91 -11.93
C MET A 141 17.01 24.31 -12.52
N THR A 142 15.77 24.77 -12.63
CA THR A 142 15.48 26.16 -13.01
C THR A 142 15.86 27.13 -11.89
N THR A 143 16.07 28.41 -12.23
CA THR A 143 16.40 29.46 -11.26
C THR A 143 15.33 29.56 -10.16
N GLU A 144 14.06 29.40 -10.50
CA GLU A 144 12.95 29.41 -9.53
C GLU A 144 13.02 28.23 -8.55
N GLU A 145 13.40 27.03 -9.02
CA GLU A 145 13.56 25.85 -8.18
C GLU A 145 14.78 25.96 -7.25
N LEU A 146 15.83 26.63 -7.71
CA LEU A 146 17.05 26.87 -6.92
C LEU A 146 16.86 27.83 -5.75
N HIS A 147 15.86 28.70 -5.83
CA HIS A 147 15.48 29.64 -4.77
C HIS A 147 14.46 29.06 -3.79
N ARG A 148 13.88 27.88 -4.05
CA ARG A 148 12.99 27.24 -3.08
C ARG A 148 13.74 26.97 -1.77
N PRO A 149 13.07 27.11 -0.62
CA PRO A 149 13.71 27.00 0.69
C PRO A 149 14.35 25.63 0.92
N GLU A 150 13.75 24.56 0.39
CA GLU A 150 14.25 23.19 0.48
C GLU A 150 15.56 23.02 -0.32
N THR A 151 15.59 23.52 -1.56
CA THR A 151 16.80 23.50 -2.40
C THR A 151 17.92 24.36 -1.82
N LEU A 152 17.60 25.51 -1.23
CA LEU A 152 18.58 26.38 -0.57
C LEU A 152 19.24 25.67 0.63
N ARG A 153 18.47 24.92 1.43
CA ARG A 153 19.02 24.10 2.53
C ARG A 153 20.02 23.07 2.02
N LEU A 154 19.65 22.31 0.98
CA LEU A 154 20.55 21.33 0.36
C LEU A 154 21.84 22.00 -0.17
N ARG A 155 21.73 23.17 -0.80
CA ARG A 155 22.88 23.94 -1.31
C ARG A 155 23.78 24.46 -0.19
N ILE A 156 23.23 24.84 0.97
CA ILE A 156 24.00 25.22 2.15
C ILE A 156 24.79 24.02 2.68
N GLU A 157 24.15 22.86 2.81
CA GLU A 157 24.79 21.63 3.27
C GLU A 157 25.90 21.18 2.32
N LEU A 158 25.66 21.23 1.00
CA LEU A 158 26.67 20.97 -0.02
C LEU A 158 27.85 21.95 0.09
N ALA A 159 27.58 23.25 0.23
CA ALA A 159 28.63 24.26 0.36
C ALA A 159 29.51 24.01 1.60
N ARG A 160 28.91 23.64 2.75
CA ARG A 160 29.64 23.28 3.97
C ARG A 160 30.44 21.99 3.79
N SER A 161 29.85 20.96 3.18
CA SER A 161 30.55 19.70 2.91
C SER A 161 31.78 19.89 2.00
N ALA A 162 31.71 20.85 1.08
CA ALA A 162 32.81 21.24 0.20
C ALA A 162 33.80 22.23 0.85
N GLY A 163 33.57 22.65 2.11
CA GLY A 163 34.40 23.61 2.84
C GLY A 163 34.26 25.07 2.37
N ASN A 164 33.21 25.41 1.61
CA ASN A 164 32.95 26.75 1.11
C ASN A 164 31.98 27.52 2.02
N GLU A 165 32.48 27.93 3.19
CA GLU A 165 31.71 28.66 4.22
C GLU A 165 31.20 30.03 3.76
N VAL A 166 31.91 30.67 2.84
CA VAL A 166 31.50 31.97 2.26
C VAL A 166 30.21 31.82 1.46
N LEU A 167 30.11 30.74 0.66
CA LEU A 167 28.91 30.44 -0.11
C LEU A 167 27.75 30.03 0.80
N ALA A 168 28.01 29.20 1.82
CA ALA A 168 26.99 28.79 2.79
C ALA A 168 26.37 30.00 3.51
N THR A 169 27.21 30.91 4.02
CA THR A 169 26.75 32.14 4.71
C THR A 169 25.91 33.03 3.79
N LYS A 170 26.23 33.10 2.50
CA LYS A 170 25.46 33.87 1.53
C LYS A 170 24.06 33.27 1.31
N LEU A 171 23.99 31.95 1.13
CA LEU A 171 22.73 31.23 0.92
C LEU A 171 21.83 31.25 2.17
N GLU A 172 22.41 31.24 3.37
CA GLU A 172 21.65 31.39 4.62
C GLU A 172 20.94 32.75 4.72
N ARG A 173 21.60 33.83 4.30
CA ARG A 173 20.97 35.16 4.25
C ARG A 173 19.83 35.21 3.24
N GLU A 174 20.01 34.52 2.12
CA GLU A 174 18.99 34.39 1.08
C GLU A 174 17.75 33.64 1.59
N LEU A 175 17.97 32.50 2.26
CA LEU A 175 16.91 31.73 2.91
C LEU A 175 16.18 32.53 4.01
N ALA A 176 16.91 33.32 4.79
CA ALA A 176 16.36 34.19 5.82
C ALA A 176 15.55 35.36 5.24
N SER A 177 15.94 35.89 4.06
CA SER A 177 15.20 36.96 3.39
C SER A 177 13.90 36.49 2.75
N ASP A 178 13.84 35.22 2.33
CA ASP A 178 12.68 34.62 1.65
C ASP A 178 11.68 33.95 2.62
N SER A 179 12.03 33.89 3.92
CA SER A 179 11.16 33.38 4.99
C SER A 179 10.65 34.51 5.90
N PRO A 180 9.73 35.40 5.46
CA PRO A 180 9.04 36.28 6.39
C PRO A 180 8.04 35.42 7.20
N GLU A 181 8.27 35.33 8.50
CA GLU A 181 7.36 34.78 9.53
C GLU A 181 7.25 33.25 9.69
N GLN A 182 8.13 32.71 10.53
CA GLN A 182 7.72 31.77 11.58
C GLN A 182 8.09 32.40 12.92
N GLY A 183 7.22 33.30 13.40
CA GLY A 183 7.46 34.05 14.64
C GLY A 183 6.21 34.77 15.13
N ALA A 184 5.25 34.00 15.66
CA ALA A 184 4.31 34.42 16.70
C ALA A 184 3.76 33.18 17.42
#